data_AF-A0AAF0JA61-F1
#
_entry.id   AF-A0AAF0JA61-F1
#
_cell.length_a   1.000
_cell.length_b   1.000
_cell.length_c   1.000
_cell.angle_alpha   90.00
_cell.angle_beta   90.00
_cell.angle_gamma   90.00
#
_symmetry.space_group_name_H-M   'P 1'
#
loop_
_entity.id
_entity.type
_entity.pdbx_description
1 polymer ?
#
loop_
_entity_poly.entity_id
_entity_poly.type
_entity_poly.pdbx_seq_one_letter_code
_entity_poly.pdbx_strand_id
1 'polypeptide(L)'
;MASTSDTATAHTWVHPECRPENIEKLISDVDRYNPQNRTVLVEYLNAQLKNGTYDALPNLAILKLFQLNPSEFDLDVAVNILVKALTAAPFPDFSLCISLLGEAPVKTLSSNDAALSTGAAGIITEPIIVHLATLSTFLFETKFRDFWALYNSGDFADVRKYTANAAGFEEDVRKVVLNSVKGTFRTISEARIGGYLNLQGADLAKFINEQPGWELSNGTVTVPANIDNEVKPTVTREEISLENLSKLLAQA
;
A
#
# COMPACT_ATOMS: atom_id res chain seq x y z
N MET A 1 -22.43 11.65 11.80
CA MET A 1 -22.66 10.19 11.69
C MET A 1 -22.30 9.79 10.28
N ALA A 2 -21.05 9.41 10.03
CA ALA A 2 -20.60 8.93 8.74
C ALA A 2 -20.74 7.40 8.76
N SER A 3 -21.59 6.86 7.88
CA SER A 3 -21.70 5.42 7.69
C SER A 3 -20.51 4.95 6.87
N THR A 4 -19.55 4.28 7.50
CA THR A 4 -18.51 3.53 6.79
C THR A 4 -19.14 2.26 6.24
N SER A 5 -19.62 2.32 4.99
CA SER A 5 -19.95 1.13 4.22
C SER A 5 -18.66 0.49 3.71
N ASP A 6 -18.01 -0.30 4.57
CA ASP A 6 -16.86 -1.15 4.23
C ASP A 6 -17.33 -2.36 3.40
N THR A 7 -17.81 -2.10 2.19
CA THR A 7 -18.00 -3.10 1.15
C THR A 7 -17.48 -2.54 -0.17
N ALA A 8 -16.16 -2.38 -0.25
CA ALA A 8 -15.49 -2.26 -1.53
C ALA A 8 -15.78 -3.54 -2.34
N THR A 9 -16.69 -3.44 -3.31
CA THR A 9 -16.91 -4.51 -4.28
C THR A 9 -15.66 -4.63 -5.15
N ALA A 10 -15.21 -5.86 -5.40
CA ALA A 10 -13.96 -6.16 -6.14
C ALA A 10 -13.88 -5.60 -7.58
N HIS A 11 -14.91 -4.89 -8.06
CA HIS A 11 -14.96 -4.26 -9.37
C HIS A 11 -14.63 -2.77 -9.37
N THR A 12 -14.50 -2.12 -8.21
CA THR A 12 -14.30 -0.66 -8.14
C THR A 12 -12.92 -0.33 -7.59
N TRP A 13 -12.09 0.33 -8.39
CA TRP A 13 -10.81 0.85 -7.92
C TRP A 13 -11.05 1.95 -6.89
N VAL A 14 -10.33 1.88 -5.77
CA VAL A 14 -10.32 2.95 -4.78
C VAL A 14 -9.65 4.16 -5.40
N HIS A 15 -10.34 5.29 -5.36
CA HIS A 15 -9.86 6.58 -5.83
C HIS A 15 -10.06 7.61 -4.73
N PRO A 16 -9.24 8.69 -4.69
CA PRO A 16 -9.45 9.77 -3.73
C PRO A 16 -10.84 10.37 -3.86
N GLU A 17 -11.43 10.82 -2.75
CA GLU A 17 -12.76 11.49 -2.75
C GLU A 17 -12.81 12.73 -3.65
N CYS A 18 -11.67 13.33 -4.00
CA CYS A 18 -11.56 14.49 -4.88
C CYS A 18 -10.45 14.29 -5.93
N ARG A 19 -10.63 13.33 -6.85
CA ARG A 19 -9.85 13.32 -8.09
C ARG A 19 -10.31 14.48 -9.00
N PRO A 20 -9.41 15.34 -9.50
CA PRO A 20 -9.78 16.40 -10.44
C PRO A 20 -10.46 15.83 -11.71
N GLU A 21 -11.50 16.51 -12.20
CA GLU A 21 -12.31 16.04 -13.34
C GLU A 21 -11.47 15.82 -14.61
N ASN A 22 -10.45 16.65 -14.83
CA ASN A 22 -9.53 16.49 -15.95
C ASN A 22 -8.71 15.20 -15.86
N ILE A 23 -8.30 14.79 -14.65
CA ILE A 23 -7.58 13.53 -14.42
C ILE A 23 -8.54 12.35 -14.55
N GLU A 24 -9.75 12.44 -13.99
CA GLU A 24 -10.76 11.40 -14.12
C GLU A 24 -11.07 11.08 -15.59
N LYS A 25 -11.35 12.11 -16.40
CA LYS A 25 -11.62 11.94 -17.82
C LYS A 25 -10.44 11.32 -18.57
N LEU A 26 -9.22 11.79 -18.28
CA LEU A 26 -8.00 11.31 -18.93
C LEU A 26 -7.74 9.82 -18.61
N ILE A 27 -7.94 9.39 -17.37
CA ILE A 27 -7.71 8.01 -16.93
C ILE A 27 -8.79 7.04 -17.42
N SER A 28 -10.02 7.51 -17.55
CA SER A 28 -11.15 6.70 -18.00
C SER A 28 -11.20 6.53 -19.53
N ASP A 29 -10.53 7.39 -20.30
CA ASP A 29 -10.45 7.33 -21.75
C ASP A 29 -9.19 6.60 -22.26
N VAL A 30 -9.09 6.39 -23.58
CA VAL A 30 -7.90 5.88 -24.28
C VAL A 30 -6.71 6.85 -24.17
N ASP A 31 -6.99 8.12 -23.87
CA ASP A 31 -6.02 9.21 -23.74
C ASP A 31 -4.98 9.00 -22.63
N ARG A 32 -5.21 8.08 -21.68
CA ARG A 32 -4.21 7.67 -20.68
C ARG A 32 -2.93 7.08 -21.27
N TYR A 33 -2.97 6.61 -22.53
CA TYR A 33 -1.81 6.07 -23.24
C TYR A 33 -1.18 7.06 -24.21
N ASN A 34 -1.69 8.30 -24.28
CA ASN A 34 -1.10 9.35 -25.12
C ASN A 34 0.14 9.94 -24.42
N PRO A 35 1.35 9.87 -25.01
CA PRO A 35 2.57 10.43 -24.42
C PRO A 35 2.47 11.93 -24.13
N GLN A 36 1.67 12.68 -24.89
CA GLN A 36 1.47 14.13 -24.67
C GLN A 36 0.83 14.43 -23.31
N ASN A 37 0.07 13.48 -22.76
CA ASN A 37 -0.59 13.62 -21.47
C ASN A 37 0.33 13.27 -20.28
N ARG A 38 1.54 12.77 -20.53
CA ARG A 38 2.53 12.41 -19.49
C ARG A 38 2.79 13.59 -18.55
N THR A 39 3.02 14.79 -19.08
CA THR A 39 3.35 15.97 -18.27
C THR A 39 2.25 16.27 -17.25
N VAL A 40 0.99 16.18 -17.67
CA VAL A 40 -0.18 16.41 -16.79
C VAL A 40 -0.24 15.35 -15.69
N LEU A 41 0.01 14.08 -16.02
CA LEU A 41 0.04 13.00 -15.04
C LEU A 41 1.19 13.15 -14.04
N VAL A 42 2.38 13.55 -14.50
CA VAL A 42 3.55 13.78 -13.64
C VAL A 42 3.33 15.00 -12.74
N GLU A 43 2.70 16.07 -13.22
CA GLU A 43 2.29 17.20 -12.39
C GLU A 43 1.29 16.77 -11.30
N TYR A 44 0.35 15.89 -11.64
CA TYR A 44 -0.58 15.33 -10.67
C TYR A 44 0.11 14.43 -9.63
N LEU A 45 1.10 13.62 -10.03
CA LEU A 45 1.96 12.88 -9.09
C LEU A 45 2.71 13.82 -8.14
N ASN A 46 3.25 14.93 -8.66
CA ASN A 46 3.91 15.92 -7.82
C ASN A 46 2.95 16.58 -6.82
N ALA A 47 1.69 16.79 -7.21
CA ALA A 47 0.65 17.24 -6.29
C ALA A 47 0.33 16.18 -5.20
N GLN A 48 0.29 14.90 -5.57
CA GLN A 48 0.13 13.79 -4.61
C GLN A 48 1.27 13.75 -3.58
N LEU A 49 2.52 13.92 -4.02
CA LEU A 49 3.69 13.99 -3.14
C LEU A 49 3.59 15.14 -2.15
N LYS A 50 3.22 16.35 -2.62
CA LYS A 50 3.13 17.55 -1.79
C LYS A 50 1.96 17.52 -0.81
N ASN A 51 0.82 16.97 -1.22
CA ASN A 51 -0.41 17.00 -0.43
C ASN A 51 -0.59 15.74 0.43
N GLY A 52 0.27 14.74 0.29
CA GLY A 52 0.14 13.46 0.97
C GLY A 52 -1.01 12.58 0.44
N THR A 53 -1.65 12.95 -0.68
CA THR A 53 -2.72 12.13 -1.28
C THR A 53 -2.15 10.96 -2.08
N TYR A 54 -2.95 9.94 -2.36
CA TYR A 54 -2.54 8.77 -3.13
C TYR A 54 -3.62 8.35 -4.11
N ASP A 55 -3.23 8.17 -5.37
CA ASP A 55 -4.11 7.75 -6.46
C ASP A 55 -3.40 6.74 -7.37
N ALA A 56 -3.77 5.47 -7.24
CA ALA A 56 -3.08 4.37 -7.91
C ALA A 56 -3.19 4.43 -9.45
N LEU A 57 -4.36 4.77 -10.00
CA LEU A 57 -4.61 4.65 -11.44
C LEU A 57 -3.74 5.59 -12.30
N PRO A 58 -3.63 6.89 -11.99
CA PRO A 58 -2.67 7.78 -12.67
C PRO A 58 -1.22 7.31 -12.54
N ASN A 59 -0.85 6.81 -11.36
CA ASN A 59 0.51 6.34 -11.11
C ASN A 59 0.84 5.12 -11.99
N LEU A 60 -0.06 4.15 -12.07
CA LEU A 60 0.06 2.99 -12.97
C LEU A 60 0.04 3.41 -14.45
N ALA A 61 -0.76 4.41 -14.82
CA ALA A 61 -0.79 4.94 -16.19
C ALA A 61 0.57 5.54 -16.60
N ILE A 62 1.25 6.28 -15.70
CA ILE A 62 2.60 6.80 -15.95
C ILE A 62 3.58 5.64 -16.19
N LEU A 63 3.57 4.61 -15.32
CA LEU A 63 4.43 3.44 -15.50
C LEU A 63 4.13 2.70 -16.81
N LYS A 64 2.86 2.63 -17.21
CA LYS A 64 2.45 2.01 -18.47
C LYS A 64 2.93 2.84 -19.68
N LEU A 65 2.87 4.16 -19.60
CA LEU A 65 3.43 5.05 -20.63
C LEU A 65 4.94 4.84 -20.81
N PHE A 66 5.67 4.66 -19.70
CA PHE A 66 7.09 4.32 -19.74
C PHE A 66 7.38 2.96 -20.38
N GLN A 67 6.55 1.95 -20.11
CA GLN A 67 6.65 0.64 -20.75
C GLN A 67 6.43 0.74 -22.27
N LEU A 68 5.47 1.56 -22.71
CA LEU A 68 5.15 1.75 -24.12
C LEU A 68 6.17 2.65 -24.85
N ASN A 69 6.82 3.57 -24.13
CA ASN A 69 7.73 4.56 -24.69
C ASN A 69 9.05 4.61 -23.88
N PRO A 70 9.97 3.64 -24.06
CA PRO A 70 11.19 3.54 -23.26
C PRO A 70 12.11 4.77 -23.33
N SER A 71 12.08 5.53 -24.43
CA SER A 71 12.87 6.76 -24.59
C SER A 71 12.45 7.89 -23.66
N GLU A 72 11.24 7.84 -23.12
CA GLU A 72 10.69 8.86 -22.20
C GLU A 72 10.77 8.41 -20.73
N PHE A 73 11.40 7.27 -20.46
CA PHE A 73 11.54 6.75 -19.11
C PHE A 73 12.28 7.74 -18.21
N ASP A 74 11.73 7.94 -17.02
CA ASP A 74 12.29 8.79 -15.99
C ASP A 74 12.32 8.01 -14.67
N LEU A 75 13.54 7.73 -14.22
CA LEU A 75 13.78 6.96 -13.01
C LEU A 75 13.26 7.69 -11.77
N ASP A 76 13.40 9.01 -11.69
CA ASP A 76 12.96 9.78 -10.52
C ASP A 76 11.44 9.72 -10.38
N VAL A 77 10.72 9.82 -11.49
CA VAL A 77 9.26 9.67 -11.51
C VAL A 77 8.83 8.26 -11.10
N ALA A 78 9.51 7.22 -11.60
CA ALA A 78 9.22 5.84 -11.23
C ALA A 78 9.47 5.58 -9.73
N VAL A 79 10.56 6.11 -9.17
CA VAL A 79 10.89 5.99 -7.75
C VAL A 79 9.86 6.72 -6.88
N ASN A 80 9.42 7.92 -7.28
CA ASN A 80 8.37 8.65 -6.57
C ASN A 80 7.04 7.88 -6.52
N ILE A 81 6.69 7.21 -7.62
CA ILE A 81 5.50 6.33 -7.67
C ILE A 81 5.66 5.17 -6.69
N LEU A 82 6.82 4.50 -6.68
CA LEU A 82 7.11 3.40 -5.76
C LEU A 82 7.07 3.84 -4.30
N VAL A 83 7.59 5.03 -3.97
CA VAL A 83 7.52 5.61 -2.61
C VAL A 83 6.07 5.78 -2.15
N LYS A 84 5.20 6.28 -3.04
CA LYS A 84 3.77 6.43 -2.73
C LYS A 84 3.05 5.08 -2.66
N ALA A 85 3.39 4.13 -3.53
CA ALA A 85 2.81 2.78 -3.53
C ALA A 85 3.24 1.96 -2.30
N LEU A 86 4.41 2.25 -1.72
CA LEU A 86 4.94 1.58 -0.53
C LEU A 86 4.00 1.72 0.68
N THR A 87 3.26 2.83 0.77
CA THR A 87 2.33 3.10 1.88
C THR A 87 0.86 2.87 1.53
N ALA A 88 0.56 2.31 0.35
CA ALA A 88 -0.80 2.09 -0.17
C ALA A 88 -1.51 0.85 0.41
N ALA A 89 -1.26 0.49 1.67
CA ALA A 89 -1.90 -0.67 2.29
C ALA A 89 -3.42 -0.47 2.44
N PRO A 90 -4.24 -1.53 2.29
CA PRO A 90 -3.86 -2.94 2.13
C PRO A 90 -3.66 -3.41 0.68
N PHE A 91 -3.62 -2.50 -0.30
CA PHE A 91 -3.58 -2.88 -1.71
C PHE A 91 -2.18 -3.34 -2.16
N PRO A 92 -2.07 -4.30 -3.09
CA PRO A 92 -0.80 -4.82 -3.58
C PRO A 92 -0.12 -3.89 -4.61
N ASP A 93 -0.34 -2.58 -4.51
CA ASP A 93 0.02 -1.59 -5.52
C ASP A 93 1.53 -1.53 -5.78
N PHE A 94 2.35 -1.70 -4.73
CA PHE A 94 3.80 -1.75 -4.88
C PHE A 94 4.24 -2.88 -5.81
N SER A 95 3.70 -4.09 -5.62
CA SER A 95 4.00 -5.26 -6.47
C SER A 95 3.51 -5.07 -7.91
N LEU A 96 2.36 -4.39 -8.09
CA LEU A 96 1.87 -4.02 -9.42
C LEU A 96 2.83 -3.03 -10.12
N CYS A 97 3.32 -2.03 -9.39
CA CYS A 97 4.28 -1.05 -9.92
C CYS A 97 5.59 -1.73 -10.35
N ILE A 98 6.13 -2.62 -9.52
CA ILE A 98 7.33 -3.41 -9.87
C ILE A 98 7.09 -4.25 -11.12
N SER A 99 5.92 -4.88 -11.25
CA SER A 99 5.60 -5.73 -12.41
C SER A 99 5.56 -4.94 -13.72
N LEU A 100 5.09 -3.68 -13.70
CA LEU A 100 5.10 -2.79 -14.87
C LEU A 100 6.51 -2.30 -15.23
N LEU A 101 7.40 -2.19 -14.24
CA LEU A 101 8.79 -1.77 -14.45
C LEU A 101 9.69 -2.86 -15.01
N GLY A 102 9.27 -4.14 -14.99
CA GLY A 102 10.09 -5.26 -15.46
C GLY A 102 10.54 -5.16 -16.92
N GLU A 103 9.80 -4.42 -17.76
CA GLU A 103 10.13 -4.17 -19.18
C GLU A 103 10.65 -2.74 -19.43
N ALA A 104 10.72 -1.90 -18.39
CA ALA A 104 11.24 -0.54 -18.49
C ALA A 104 12.78 -0.55 -18.60
N PRO A 105 13.42 0.52 -19.09
CA PRO A 105 14.88 0.62 -19.23
C PRO A 105 15.57 0.88 -17.88
N VAL A 106 15.30 0.01 -16.91
CA VAL A 106 16.00 -0.11 -15.62
C VAL A 106 17.06 -1.19 -15.71
N LYS A 107 18.09 -1.10 -14.86
CA LYS A 107 19.07 -2.18 -14.74
C LYS A 107 18.35 -3.45 -14.31
N THR A 108 18.51 -4.51 -15.08
CA THR A 108 17.94 -5.83 -14.81
C THR A 108 19.03 -6.89 -14.86
N LEU A 109 18.77 -8.04 -14.25
CA LEU A 109 19.62 -9.23 -14.40
C LEU A 109 19.66 -9.62 -15.87
N SER A 110 20.84 -10.01 -16.36
CA SER A 110 20.96 -10.64 -17.68
C SER A 110 20.19 -11.96 -17.68
N SER A 111 19.63 -12.37 -18.82
CA SER A 111 18.79 -13.56 -18.94
C SER A 111 19.44 -14.87 -18.45
N ASN A 112 20.76 -14.90 -18.31
CA ASN A 112 21.53 -16.05 -17.80
C ASN A 112 21.62 -16.11 -16.26
N ASP A 113 21.26 -15.03 -15.57
CA ASP A 113 21.40 -14.87 -14.12
C ASP A 113 20.06 -14.87 -13.38
N ALA A 114 18.98 -15.34 -14.02
CA ALA A 114 17.62 -15.32 -13.46
C ALA A 114 17.48 -16.08 -12.11
N ALA A 115 18.41 -16.98 -11.80
CA ALA A 115 18.50 -17.65 -10.51
C ALA A 115 18.90 -16.73 -9.34
N LEU A 116 19.33 -15.49 -9.63
CA LEU A 116 19.76 -14.47 -8.65
C LEU A 116 18.67 -13.41 -8.38
N SER A 117 17.40 -13.70 -8.68
CA SER A 117 16.31 -12.72 -8.49
C SER A 117 16.32 -12.13 -7.08
N THR A 118 16.23 -10.80 -7.00
CA THR A 118 16.47 -10.06 -5.76
C THR A 118 15.14 -9.84 -5.03
N GLY A 119 14.56 -10.92 -4.51
CA GLY A 119 13.35 -10.87 -3.67
C GLY A 119 12.18 -10.12 -4.36
N ALA A 120 11.59 -9.16 -3.65
CA ALA A 120 10.43 -8.39 -4.13
C ALA A 120 10.72 -7.48 -5.34
N ALA A 121 11.99 -7.24 -5.71
CA ALA A 121 12.36 -6.48 -6.90
C ALA A 121 12.36 -7.35 -8.20
N GLY A 122 12.20 -8.67 -8.06
CA GLY A 122 12.21 -9.59 -9.19
C GLY A 122 13.54 -9.58 -9.94
N ILE A 123 13.51 -9.23 -11.22
CA ILE A 123 14.70 -9.15 -12.08
C ILE A 123 15.41 -7.79 -12.03
N ILE A 124 14.81 -6.78 -11.37
CA ILE A 124 15.34 -5.41 -11.34
C ILE A 124 16.51 -5.34 -10.36
N THR A 125 17.61 -4.75 -10.80
CA THR A 125 18.86 -4.58 -10.03
C THR A 125 19.22 -3.12 -9.78
N GLU A 126 18.36 -2.18 -10.19
CA GLU A 126 18.56 -0.77 -9.88
C GLU A 126 18.54 -0.54 -8.35
N PRO A 127 19.62 -0.03 -7.73
CA PRO A 127 19.80 -0.06 -6.27
C PRO A 127 18.64 0.58 -5.49
N ILE A 128 18.18 1.76 -5.90
CA ILE A 128 17.08 2.46 -5.22
C ILE A 128 15.76 1.66 -5.26
N ILE A 129 15.48 0.95 -6.36
CA ILE A 129 14.28 0.12 -6.51
C ILE A 129 14.41 -1.12 -5.63
N VAL A 130 15.59 -1.74 -5.57
CA VAL A 130 15.88 -2.88 -4.69
C VAL A 130 15.74 -2.49 -3.22
N HIS A 131 16.22 -1.31 -2.83
CA HIS A 131 16.04 -0.76 -1.49
C HIS A 131 14.55 -0.60 -1.15
N LEU A 132 13.77 0.05 -2.02
CA LEU A 132 12.33 0.20 -1.83
C LEU A 132 11.59 -1.15 -1.75
N ALA A 133 11.98 -2.12 -2.59
CA ALA A 133 11.40 -3.46 -2.56
C ALA A 133 11.71 -4.20 -1.25
N THR A 134 12.92 -4.03 -0.72
CA THR A 134 13.31 -4.60 0.59
C THR A 134 12.45 -4.01 1.71
N LEU A 135 12.24 -2.70 1.70
CA LEU A 135 11.35 -2.03 2.65
C LEU A 135 9.90 -2.53 2.52
N SER A 136 9.42 -2.71 1.29
CA SER A 136 8.08 -3.27 1.04
C SER A 136 7.93 -4.67 1.62
N THR A 137 8.95 -5.52 1.50
CA THR A 137 8.95 -6.85 2.11
C THR A 137 8.83 -6.78 3.63
N PHE A 138 9.56 -5.88 4.30
CA PHE A 138 9.44 -5.73 5.75
C PHE A 138 8.08 -5.25 6.21
N LEU A 139 7.43 -4.35 5.47
CA LEU A 139 6.06 -3.93 5.77
C LEU A 139 5.08 -5.09 5.59
N PHE A 140 5.20 -5.85 4.49
CA PHE A 140 4.35 -7.00 4.20
C PHE A 140 4.53 -8.14 5.20
N GLU A 141 5.77 -8.45 5.58
CA GLU A 141 6.10 -9.47 6.59
C GLU A 141 5.86 -8.98 8.03
N THR A 142 5.36 -7.76 8.22
CA THR A 142 5.11 -7.13 9.53
C THR A 142 6.35 -6.98 10.42
N LYS A 143 7.55 -6.94 9.81
CA LYS A 143 8.84 -6.71 10.45
C LYS A 143 9.09 -5.21 10.66
N PHE A 144 8.19 -4.54 11.36
CA PHE A 144 8.19 -3.07 11.46
C PHE A 144 9.42 -2.50 12.15
N ARG A 145 9.96 -3.20 13.16
CA ARG A 145 11.19 -2.76 13.85
C ARG A 145 12.40 -2.77 12.93
N ASP A 146 12.52 -3.84 12.13
CA ASP A 146 13.60 -4.00 11.17
C ASP A 146 13.45 -2.99 10.02
N PHE A 147 12.21 -2.71 9.60
CA PHE A 147 11.91 -1.61 8.67
C PHE A 147 12.49 -0.29 9.16
N TRP A 148 12.19 0.15 10.39
CA TRP A 148 12.67 1.43 10.90
C TRP A 148 14.18 1.43 11.11
N ALA A 149 14.76 0.33 11.57
CA ALA A 149 16.21 0.22 11.73
C ALA A 149 16.94 0.35 10.38
N LEU A 150 16.42 -0.31 9.34
CA LEU A 150 16.99 -0.27 7.99
C LEU A 150 16.73 1.08 7.32
N TYR A 151 15.51 1.60 7.39
CA TYR A 151 15.13 2.90 6.84
C TYR A 151 15.94 4.06 7.44
N ASN A 152 16.37 3.96 8.70
CA ASN A 152 17.21 4.97 9.35
C ASN A 152 18.72 4.73 9.18
N SER A 153 19.14 3.63 8.54
CA SER A 153 20.56 3.29 8.36
C SER A 153 21.25 4.21 7.34
N GLY A 154 22.57 4.23 7.34
CA GLY A 154 23.33 4.97 6.32
C GLY A 154 23.06 4.50 4.89
N ASP A 155 22.78 3.21 4.71
CA ASP A 155 22.62 2.55 3.41
C ASP A 155 21.36 3.00 2.67
N PHE A 156 20.35 3.50 3.40
CA PHE A 156 19.04 3.94 2.87
C PHE A 156 18.90 5.47 2.79
N ALA A 157 20.02 6.19 2.80
CA ALA A 157 20.02 7.65 2.68
C ALA A 157 19.43 8.14 1.34
N ASP A 158 19.59 7.33 0.28
CA ASP A 158 19.01 7.56 -1.04
C ASP A 158 17.48 7.50 -1.00
N VAL A 159 16.89 6.48 -0.36
CA VAL A 159 15.44 6.36 -0.15
C VAL A 159 14.93 7.56 0.65
N ARG A 160 15.62 7.93 1.74
CA ARG A 160 15.22 9.07 2.58
C ARG A 160 15.19 10.39 1.82
N LYS A 161 16.03 10.56 0.79
CA LYS A 161 15.98 11.74 -0.08
C LYS A 161 14.66 11.84 -0.86
N TYR A 162 14.12 10.72 -1.32
CA TYR A 162 12.84 10.70 -2.03
C TYR A 162 11.66 10.81 -1.06
N THR A 163 11.69 10.08 0.06
CA THR A 163 10.60 10.12 1.04
C THR A 163 10.48 11.48 1.74
N ALA A 164 11.56 12.25 1.85
CA ALA A 164 11.51 13.64 2.33
C ALA A 164 10.67 14.56 1.44
N ASN A 165 10.49 14.23 0.15
CA ASN A 165 9.63 14.98 -0.76
C ASN A 165 8.16 14.50 -0.72
N ALA A 166 7.89 13.36 -0.08
CA ALA A 166 6.56 12.81 0.09
C ALA A 166 5.99 13.24 1.45
N ALA A 167 5.08 14.21 1.43
CA ALA A 167 4.43 14.70 2.63
C ALA A 167 3.69 13.58 3.36
N GLY A 168 3.97 13.42 4.65
CA GLY A 168 3.31 12.43 5.49
C GLY A 168 3.79 10.99 5.30
N PHE A 169 4.95 10.74 4.66
CA PHE A 169 5.40 9.38 4.36
C PHE A 169 5.50 8.49 5.61
N GLU A 170 6.15 8.98 6.68
CA GLU A 170 6.30 8.18 7.91
C GLU A 170 4.96 7.94 8.62
N GLU A 171 4.09 8.95 8.62
CA GLU A 171 2.72 8.83 9.12
C GLU A 171 1.93 7.79 8.33
N ASP A 172 2.08 7.75 7.01
CA ASP A 172 1.44 6.75 6.16
C ASP A 172 2.00 5.36 6.41
N VAL A 173 3.32 5.19 6.60
CA VAL A 173 3.91 3.92 7.05
C VAL A 173 3.30 3.49 8.39
N ARG A 174 3.15 4.42 9.35
CA ARG A 174 2.51 4.12 10.64
C ARG A 174 1.05 3.69 10.47
N LYS A 175 0.30 4.24 9.51
CA LYS A 175 -1.06 3.75 9.17
C LYS A 175 -1.05 2.33 8.62
N VAL A 176 -0.06 1.95 7.81
CA VAL A 176 0.14 0.56 7.37
C VAL A 176 0.29 -0.37 8.59
N VAL A 177 1.14 0.02 9.55
CA VAL A 177 1.33 -0.72 10.80
C VAL A 177 0.01 -0.88 11.58
N LEU A 178 -0.72 0.23 11.76
CA LEU A 178 -2.01 0.21 12.47
C LEU A 178 -3.01 -0.71 11.78
N ASN A 179 -3.06 -0.72 10.45
CA ASN A 179 -3.94 -1.61 9.70
C ASN A 179 -3.64 -3.10 9.99
N SER A 180 -2.36 -3.50 9.99
CA SER A 180 -1.96 -4.87 10.35
C SER A 180 -2.29 -5.22 11.81
N VAL A 181 -2.09 -4.28 12.74
CA VAL A 181 -2.42 -4.48 14.16
C VAL A 181 -3.94 -4.57 14.36
N LYS A 182 -4.72 -3.76 13.63
CA LYS A 182 -6.19 -3.75 13.70
C LYS A 182 -6.80 -5.12 13.42
N GLY A 183 -6.25 -5.85 12.44
CA GLY A 183 -6.72 -7.19 12.07
C GLY A 183 -6.30 -8.32 13.01
N THR A 184 -5.37 -8.09 13.95
CA THR A 184 -4.72 -9.18 14.71
C THR A 184 -4.76 -9.01 16.22
N PHE A 185 -5.09 -7.82 16.73
CA PHE A 185 -5.09 -7.53 18.17
C PHE A 185 -6.42 -6.89 18.60
N ARG A 186 -6.83 -7.19 19.84
CA ARG A 186 -7.82 -6.38 20.60
C ARG A 186 -7.14 -5.42 21.56
N THR A 187 -6.02 -5.85 22.12
CA THR A 187 -5.19 -5.08 23.05
C THR A 187 -3.73 -5.40 22.77
N ILE A 188 -2.86 -4.39 22.84
CA ILE A 188 -1.42 -4.52 22.63
C ILE A 188 -0.67 -3.66 23.64
N SER A 189 0.47 -4.14 24.14
CA SER A 189 1.25 -3.34 25.10
C SER A 189 1.84 -2.09 24.45
N GLU A 190 1.90 -1.00 25.20
CA GLU A 190 2.47 0.29 24.76
C GLU A 190 3.90 0.10 24.24
N ALA A 191 4.73 -0.65 24.95
CA ALA A 191 6.10 -0.93 24.54
C ALA A 191 6.20 -1.67 23.20
N ARG A 192 5.24 -2.56 22.88
CA ARG A 192 5.25 -3.31 21.63
C ARG A 192 4.84 -2.43 20.46
N ILE A 193 3.70 -1.74 20.58
CA ILE A 193 3.19 -0.87 19.51
C ILE A 193 4.07 0.36 19.29
N GLY A 194 4.66 0.93 20.34
CA GLY A 194 5.67 1.99 20.23
C GLY A 194 6.86 1.55 19.39
N GLY A 195 7.33 0.31 19.58
CA GLY A 195 8.38 -0.28 18.75
C GLY A 195 7.96 -0.52 17.29
N TYR A 196 6.68 -0.75 17.00
CA TYR A 196 6.20 -0.92 15.62
C TYR A 196 6.05 0.43 14.90
N LEU A 197 5.62 1.47 15.61
CA LEU A 197 5.40 2.81 15.08
C LEU A 197 6.66 3.68 15.10
N ASN A 198 7.73 3.20 15.75
CA ASN A 198 8.94 3.97 16.05
C ASN A 198 8.62 5.28 16.79
N LEU A 199 7.71 5.21 17.77
CA LEU A 199 7.28 6.33 18.62
C LEU A 199 7.34 5.92 20.09
N GLN A 200 7.59 6.89 20.97
CA GLN A 200 7.67 6.66 22.42
C GLN A 200 7.02 7.81 23.19
N GLY A 201 6.57 7.51 24.42
CA GLY A 201 6.08 8.52 25.37
C GLY A 201 4.94 9.37 24.83
N ALA A 202 5.07 10.70 24.95
CA ALA A 202 4.03 11.65 24.59
C ALA A 202 3.66 11.62 23.09
N ASP A 203 4.63 11.37 22.21
CA ASP A 203 4.39 11.33 20.76
C ASP A 203 3.56 10.10 20.37
N LEU A 204 3.84 8.96 21.01
CA LEU A 204 3.04 7.74 20.84
C LEU A 204 1.61 7.97 21.33
N ALA A 205 1.45 8.53 22.53
CA ALA A 205 0.13 8.81 23.11
C ALA A 205 -0.68 9.76 22.22
N LYS A 206 -0.06 10.83 21.72
CA LYS A 206 -0.68 11.78 20.79
C LYS A 206 -1.12 11.08 19.51
N PHE A 207 -0.23 10.33 18.86
CA PHE A 207 -0.52 9.67 17.61
C PHE A 207 -1.66 8.65 17.73
N ILE A 208 -1.68 7.84 18.80
CA ILE A 208 -2.73 6.85 19.05
C ILE A 208 -4.08 7.53 19.30
N ASN A 209 -4.12 8.59 20.11
CA ASN A 209 -5.38 9.28 20.44
C ASN A 209 -5.97 10.06 19.25
N GLU A 210 -5.18 10.37 18.23
CA GLU A 210 -5.67 10.94 16.96
C GLU A 210 -6.37 9.88 16.08
N GLN A 211 -6.17 8.59 16.34
CA GLN A 211 -6.77 7.53 15.53
C GLN A 211 -8.18 7.17 16.02
N PRO A 212 -9.18 7.10 15.12
CA PRO A 212 -10.54 6.77 15.52
C PRO A 212 -10.65 5.40 16.21
N GLY A 213 -11.14 5.40 17.45
CA GLY A 213 -11.44 4.18 18.22
C GLY A 213 -10.22 3.49 18.85
N TRP A 214 -9.02 4.08 18.73
CA TRP A 214 -7.84 3.61 19.45
C TRP A 214 -7.68 4.38 20.75
N GLU A 215 -7.33 3.69 21.83
CA GLU A 215 -7.18 4.30 23.15
C GLU A 215 -5.93 3.76 23.85
N LEU A 216 -5.11 4.65 24.41
CA LEU A 216 -3.99 4.28 25.27
C LEU A 216 -4.39 4.44 26.74
N SER A 217 -4.36 3.36 27.51
CA SER A 217 -4.70 3.35 28.94
C SER A 217 -3.80 2.39 29.72
N ASN A 218 -3.22 2.85 30.83
CA ASN A 218 -2.45 2.01 31.76
C ASN A 218 -1.35 1.15 31.09
N GLY A 219 -0.62 1.70 30.13
CA GLY A 219 0.45 0.98 29.41
C GLY A 219 -0.04 -0.03 28.36
N THR A 220 -1.33 -0.03 28.03
CA THR A 220 -1.95 -0.89 27.02
C THR A 220 -2.75 -0.05 26.03
N VAL A 221 -2.63 -0.37 24.74
CA VAL A 221 -3.43 0.21 23.68
C VAL A 221 -4.59 -0.74 23.35
N THR A 222 -5.81 -0.20 23.43
CA THR A 222 -7.03 -0.87 22.98
C THR A 222 -7.21 -0.60 21.49
N VAL A 223 -7.48 -1.67 20.75
CA VAL A 223 -7.68 -1.67 19.30
C VAL A 223 -9.18 -1.70 19.01
N PRO A 224 -9.69 -0.87 18.08
CA PRO A 224 -11.11 -0.87 17.74
C PRO A 224 -11.57 -2.24 17.24
N ALA A 225 -12.74 -2.67 17.69
CA ALA A 225 -13.32 -3.94 17.28
C ALA A 225 -13.64 -3.96 15.78
N ASN A 226 -13.33 -5.06 15.10
CA ASN A 226 -13.65 -5.30 13.70
C ASN A 226 -13.99 -6.78 13.46
N ILE A 227 -14.34 -7.13 12.22
CA ILE A 227 -14.70 -8.51 11.87
C ILE A 227 -13.57 -9.52 12.11
N ASP A 228 -12.32 -9.08 12.02
CA ASP A 228 -11.13 -9.94 12.10
C ASP A 228 -10.66 -10.17 13.54
N ASN A 229 -10.84 -9.18 14.43
CA ASN A 229 -10.39 -9.22 15.82
C ASN A 229 -11.52 -9.56 16.81
N GLU A 230 -12.78 -9.56 16.37
CA GLU A 230 -13.92 -10.09 17.12
C GLU A 230 -14.04 -11.61 16.97
N VAL A 231 -14.13 -12.29 18.11
CA VAL A 231 -14.35 -13.74 18.17
C VAL A 231 -15.86 -13.92 18.17
N LYS A 232 -16.42 -14.16 16.98
CA LYS A 232 -17.83 -14.50 16.82
C LYS A 232 -17.96 -16.02 16.84
N PRO A 233 -18.75 -16.61 17.76
CA PRO A 233 -19.01 -18.03 17.74
C PRO A 233 -19.85 -18.35 16.49
N THR A 234 -19.24 -18.95 15.48
CA THR A 234 -19.96 -19.47 14.32
C THR A 234 -20.57 -20.81 14.72
N VAL A 235 -21.87 -20.84 14.97
CA VAL A 235 -22.59 -22.10 15.12
C VAL A 235 -22.76 -22.68 13.72
N THR A 236 -21.84 -23.53 13.30
CA THR A 236 -21.96 -24.28 12.06
C THR A 236 -23.02 -25.36 12.25
N ARG A 237 -24.28 -24.99 12.06
CA ARG A 237 -25.36 -25.96 11.89
C ARG A 237 -25.64 -26.05 10.41
N GLU A 238 -25.45 -27.24 9.83
CA GLU A 238 -25.96 -27.51 8.48
C GLU A 238 -27.48 -27.51 8.55
N GLU A 239 -28.08 -26.38 8.18
CA GLU A 239 -29.52 -26.26 8.06
C GLU A 239 -29.92 -26.75 6.67
N ILE A 240 -30.12 -28.07 6.56
CA ILE A 240 -30.69 -28.66 5.36
C ILE A 240 -32.18 -28.29 5.35
N SER A 241 -32.53 -27.23 4.60
CA SER A 241 -33.93 -26.87 4.38
C SER A 241 -34.62 -27.92 3.50
N LEU A 242 -35.94 -28.05 3.62
CA LEU A 242 -36.72 -28.96 2.78
C LEU A 242 -36.62 -28.58 1.28
N GLU A 243 -36.40 -27.31 0.98
CA GLU A 243 -36.11 -26.80 -0.37
C GLU A 243 -34.81 -27.40 -0.94
N ASN A 244 -33.77 -27.54 -0.11
CA ASN A 244 -32.50 -28.18 -0.51
C ASN A 244 -32.67 -29.67 -0.82
N LEU A 245 -33.66 -30.33 -0.21
CA LEU A 245 -33.99 -31.76 -0.43
C LEU A 245 -35.03 -31.98 -1.53
N SER A 246 -35.73 -30.94 -1.98
CA SER A 246 -36.84 -31.04 -2.94
C SER A 246 -36.43 -31.70 -4.27
N LYS A 247 -35.21 -31.43 -4.76
CA LYS A 247 -34.68 -32.03 -5.99
C LYS A 247 -34.39 -33.53 -5.84
N LEU A 248 -34.03 -33.98 -4.64
CA LEU A 248 -33.76 -35.38 -4.34
C LEU A 248 -35.08 -36.15 -4.16
N LEU A 249 -36.07 -35.54 -3.50
CA LEU A 249 -37.40 -36.09 -3.31
C LEU A 249 -38.23 -36.15 -4.60
N ALA A 250 -38.01 -35.24 -5.55
CA ALA A 250 -38.71 -35.24 -6.84
C ALA A 250 -38.22 -36.33 -7.82
N GLN A 251 -37.09 -36.99 -7.54
CA GLN A 251 -36.53 -38.08 -8.35
C GLN A 251 -36.83 -39.48 -7.79
N ALA A 252 -37.46 -39.56 -6.60
CA ALA A 252 -37.88 -40.79 -5.93
C ALA A 252 -39.36 -41.09 -6.21
#